data_AF-A0AAV7TPV5-F1
#
_entry.id   AF-A0AAV7TPV5-F1
#
_cell.length_a   1.000
_cell.length_b   1.000
_cell.length_c   1.000
_cell.angle_alpha   90.00
_cell.angle_beta   90.00
_cell.angle_gamma   90.00
#
_symmetry.space_group_name_H-M   'P 1'
#
loop_
_entity.id
_entity.type
_entity.pdbx_description
1 polymer ?
#
loop_
_entity_poly.entity_id
_entity_poly.type
_entity_poly.pdbx_seq_one_letter_code
_entity_poly.pdbx_strand_id
1 'polypeptide(L)'
;LCGNFNSMSLDDFQTASGVVENSASAFANSWKTMYFCPDVHDNFEEPCLEGSDKGKYAEHWCQLLINTTGVFARCHQIVEPISYY
;
A
#
# COMPACT_ATOMS: atom_id res chain seq x y z
N LEU A 1 3.92 -5.44 11.32
CA LEU A 1 3.51 -4.76 10.06
C LEU A 1 3.17 -3.29 10.25
N CYS A 2 2.59 -2.88 11.38
CA CYS A 2 2.09 -1.51 11.59
C CYS A 2 3.04 -0.61 12.41
N GLY A 3 4.35 -0.87 12.41
CA GLY A 3 5.32 -0.05 13.15
C GLY A 3 5.31 -0.20 14.67
N ASN A 4 5.96 0.75 15.35
CA ASN A 4 6.12 0.80 16.81
C ASN A 4 5.33 1.95 17.49
N PHE A 5 4.62 2.76 16.70
CA PHE A 5 3.76 3.87 17.16
C PHE A 5 4.51 4.99 17.93
N ASN A 6 5.78 5.25 17.62
CA ASN A 6 6.56 6.32 18.28
C ASN A 6 6.55 7.67 17.52
N SER A 7 5.72 7.80 16.48
CA SER A 7 5.68 8.97 15.56
C SER A 7 6.92 9.18 14.68
N MET A 8 7.80 8.19 14.54
CA MET A 8 8.94 8.17 13.62
C MET A 8 8.76 7.09 12.56
N SER A 9 8.17 7.43 11.41
CA SER A 9 7.90 6.43 10.36
C SER A 9 9.16 5.81 9.72
N LEU A 10 10.33 6.42 9.91
CA LEU A 10 11.61 5.90 9.40
C LEU A 10 12.08 4.62 10.10
N ASP A 11 11.55 4.31 11.29
CA ASP A 11 11.88 3.09 12.03
C ASP A 11 10.75 2.05 12.07
N ASP A 12 9.65 2.28 11.34
CA ASP A 12 8.50 1.37 11.35
C ASP A 12 8.85 -0.03 10.81
N PHE A 13 9.93 -0.15 10.02
CA PHE A 13 10.48 -1.42 9.53
C PHE A 13 11.53 -2.03 10.48
N GLN A 14 11.52 -1.65 11.76
CA GLN A 14 12.33 -2.29 12.79
C GLN A 14 11.81 -3.71 13.12
N THR A 15 12.66 -4.69 12.90
CA THR A 15 12.41 -6.10 13.25
C THR A 15 12.49 -6.33 14.76
N ALA A 16 12.01 -7.50 15.22
CA ALA A 16 12.07 -7.88 16.64
C ALA A 16 13.51 -7.99 17.20
N SER A 17 14.53 -8.11 16.33
CA SER A 17 15.95 -8.11 16.73
C SER A 17 16.55 -6.70 16.84
N GLY A 18 15.78 -5.66 16.54
CA GLY A 18 16.20 -4.26 16.61
C GLY A 18 16.81 -3.72 15.31
N VAL A 19 16.98 -4.55 14.28
CA VAL A 19 17.48 -4.14 12.95
C VAL A 19 16.36 -3.45 12.16
N VAL A 20 16.65 -2.32 11.52
CA VAL A 20 15.74 -1.63 10.60
C VAL A 20 16.00 -2.10 9.18
N GLU A 21 15.00 -2.73 8.56
CA GLU A 21 15.08 -3.20 7.17
C GLU A 21 14.79 -2.08 6.17
N ASN A 22 15.26 -2.25 4.93
CA ASN A 22 15.08 -1.26 3.86
C ASN A 22 13.92 -1.59 2.91
N SER A 23 13.28 -2.75 3.06
CA SER A 23 12.15 -3.16 2.22
C SER A 23 10.99 -3.72 3.04
N ALA A 24 9.77 -3.55 2.51
CA ALA A 24 8.56 -4.00 3.16
C ALA A 24 8.52 -5.53 3.27
N SER A 25 8.93 -6.23 2.21
CA SER A 25 8.99 -7.69 2.19
C SER A 25 9.98 -8.25 3.24
N ALA A 26 11.19 -7.69 3.34
CA ALA A 26 12.19 -8.12 4.33
C ALA A 26 11.69 -7.94 5.77
N PHE A 27 11.14 -6.77 6.08
CA PHE A 27 10.51 -6.51 7.38
C PHE A 27 9.37 -7.49 7.66
N ALA A 28 8.41 -7.64 6.74
CA ALA A 28 7.25 -8.49 6.92
C ALA A 28 7.63 -9.98 7.10
N ASN A 29 8.62 -10.48 6.34
CA ASN A 29 9.11 -11.85 6.45
C ASN A 29 9.73 -12.14 7.84
N SER A 30 10.32 -11.15 8.50
CA SER A 30 10.84 -11.30 9.88
C SER A 30 9.74 -11.50 10.94
N TRP A 31 8.48 -11.18 10.62
CA TRP A 31 7.32 -11.30 11.51
C TRP A 31 6.43 -12.53 11.22
N LYS A 32 6.87 -13.47 10.38
CA LYS A 32 6.10 -14.71 10.11
C LYS A 32 5.89 -15.50 11.40
N THR A 33 4.68 -16.02 11.59
CA THR A 33 4.32 -16.83 12.76
C THR A 33 4.61 -18.32 12.58
N MET A 34 4.75 -18.77 11.32
CA MET A 34 5.07 -20.15 10.97
C MET A 34 6.37 -20.19 10.17
N TYR A 35 7.34 -20.98 10.63
CA TYR A 35 8.68 -21.02 10.02
C TYR A 35 8.68 -21.56 8.59
N PHE A 36 7.70 -22.40 8.23
CA PHE A 36 7.57 -23.02 6.91
C PHE A 36 6.86 -22.11 5.89
N CYS A 37 6.35 -20.95 6.30
CA CYS A 37 5.82 -19.98 5.35
C CYS A 37 6.97 -19.49 4.46
N PRO A 38 6.81 -19.51 3.12
CA PRO A 38 7.82 -19.00 2.21
C PRO A 38 8.02 -17.50 2.43
N ASP A 39 9.21 -17.02 2.09
CA ASP A 39 9.44 -15.57 1.99
C ASP A 39 8.72 -15.01 0.76
N VAL A 40 8.23 -13.79 0.91
CA VAL A 40 7.70 -12.99 -0.20
C VAL A 40 8.76 -11.99 -0.63
N HIS A 41 8.76 -11.62 -1.92
CA HIS A 41 9.63 -10.58 -2.46
C HIS A 41 8.80 -9.36 -2.83
N ASP A 42 9.41 -8.17 -2.80
CA ASP A 42 8.77 -6.96 -3.29
C ASP A 42 8.41 -7.14 -4.77
N ASN A 43 7.15 -6.91 -5.11
CA ASN A 43 6.67 -6.92 -6.50
C ASN A 43 6.31 -5.49 -6.91
N PHE A 44 6.92 -5.02 -8.00
CA PHE A 44 6.70 -3.69 -8.57
C PHE A 44 5.97 -3.75 -9.92
N GLU A 45 5.40 -4.90 -10.28
CA GLU A 45 4.55 -5.03 -11.45
C GLU A 45 3.29 -4.16 -11.31
N GLU A 46 2.90 -3.52 -12.40
CA GLU A 46 1.66 -2.75 -12.47
C GLU A 46 0.53 -3.64 -13.02
N PRO A 47 -0.41 -4.10 -12.18
CA PRO A 47 -1.42 -5.08 -12.58
C PRO A 47 -2.44 -4.53 -13.59
N CYS A 48 -2.46 -3.21 -13.80
CA CYS A 48 -3.38 -2.53 -14.71
C CYS A 48 -2.79 -2.19 -16.09
N LEU A 49 -1.47 -2.36 -16.30
CA LEU A 49 -0.81 -1.96 -17.56
C LEU A 49 -1.14 -2.86 -18.75
N GLU A 50 -1.52 -4.11 -18.51
CA GLU A 50 -2.10 -4.92 -19.56
C GLU A 50 -3.55 -4.49 -19.71
N GLY A 51 -3.91 -3.90 -20.87
CA GLY A 51 -5.22 -3.36 -21.27
C GLY A 51 -6.38 -4.36 -21.27
N SER A 52 -6.47 -5.14 -20.20
CA SER A 52 -7.50 -6.05 -19.80
C SER A 52 -8.78 -5.27 -19.51
N ASP A 53 -9.90 -5.96 -19.67
CA ASP A 53 -11.21 -5.41 -19.31
C ASP A 53 -11.26 -4.97 -17.84
N LYS A 54 -10.44 -5.59 -16.98
CA LYS A 54 -10.31 -5.22 -15.57
C LYS A 54 -9.64 -3.86 -15.37
N GLY A 55 -8.58 -3.55 -16.12
CA GLY A 55 -7.92 -2.23 -16.05
C GLY A 55 -8.86 -1.10 -16.46
N LYS A 56 -9.60 -1.29 -17.56
CA LYS A 56 -10.62 -0.32 -18.01
C LYS A 56 -11.77 -0.17 -17.02
N TYR A 57 -12.21 -1.28 -16.44
CA TYR A 57 -13.24 -1.27 -15.40
C TYR A 57 -12.76 -0.53 -14.15
N ALA A 58 -11.53 -0.78 -13.69
CA ALA A 58 -10.94 -0.08 -12.56
C ALA A 58 -10.84 1.42 -12.84
N GLU A 59 -10.26 1.82 -13.98
CA GLU A 59 -10.17 3.22 -14.40
C GLU A 59 -11.52 3.92 -14.38
N HIS A 60 -12.56 3.30 -14.96
CA HIS A 60 -13.90 3.87 -15.04
C HIS A 60 -14.51 4.19 -13.67
N TRP A 61 -14.30 3.33 -12.68
CA TRP A 61 -14.90 3.49 -11.35
C TRP A 61 -13.99 4.24 -10.37
N CYS A 62 -12.67 3.99 -10.38
CA CYS A 62 -11.71 4.65 -9.51
C CYS A 62 -11.60 6.15 -9.81
N GLN A 63 -11.74 6.58 -11.07
CA GLN A 63 -11.73 8.01 -11.43
C GLN A 63 -12.81 8.84 -10.72
N LEU A 64 -13.87 8.20 -10.22
CA LEU A 64 -14.90 8.89 -9.44
C LEU A 64 -14.36 9.44 -8.13
N LEU A 65 -13.31 8.82 -7.56
CA LEU A 65 -12.64 9.29 -6.34
C LEU A 65 -12.00 10.66 -6.53
N ILE A 66 -11.47 10.95 -7.72
CA ILE A 66 -10.78 12.22 -8.02
C ILE A 66 -11.68 13.25 -8.73
N ASN A 67 -12.92 12.88 -9.08
CA ASN A 67 -13.85 13.80 -9.71
C ASN A 67 -14.26 14.93 -8.75
N THR A 68 -13.78 16.15 -9.04
CA THR A 68 -13.98 17.37 -8.23
C THR A 68 -15.42 17.89 -8.23
N THR A 69 -16.29 17.34 -9.06
CA THR A 69 -17.73 17.65 -9.11
C THR A 69 -18.61 16.44 -8.79
N GLY A 70 -17.98 15.29 -8.48
CA GLY A 70 -18.65 14.02 -8.25
C GLY A 70 -19.11 13.82 -6.80
N VAL A 71 -19.56 12.59 -6.51
CA VAL A 71 -20.12 12.21 -5.20
C VAL A 71 -19.09 12.31 -4.06
N PHE A 72 -17.80 12.17 -4.38
CA PHE A 72 -16.70 12.26 -3.40
C PHE A 72 -16.12 13.67 -3.26
N ALA A 73 -16.55 14.64 -4.06
CA ALA A 73 -15.96 15.98 -4.10
C ALA A 73 -15.94 16.70 -2.73
N ARG A 74 -16.95 16.48 -1.89
CA ARG A 74 -17.00 17.07 -0.54
C ARG A 74 -15.90 16.54 0.39
N CYS A 75 -15.41 15.32 0.16
CA CYS A 75 -14.37 14.71 0.97
C CYS A 75 -12.98 15.24 0.61
N HIS A 76 -12.77 15.80 -0.58
CA HIS A 76 -11.47 16.27 -1.06
C HIS A 76 -10.84 17.35 -0.19
N GLN A 77 -11.66 18.09 0.59
CA GLN A 77 -11.17 19.11 1.51
C GLN A 77 -10.59 18.54 2.81
N ILE A 78 -10.90 17.28 3.13
CA ILE A 78 -10.53 16.62 4.39
C ILE A 78 -9.57 15.46 4.13
N VAL A 79 -9.71 14.80 2.97
CA VAL A 79 -8.94 13.64 2.55
C VAL A 79 -8.40 13.88 1.15
N GLU A 80 -7.08 13.81 0.98
CA GLU A 80 -6.45 13.88 -0.34
C GLU A 80 -6.79 12.61 -1.14
N PRO A 81 -7.47 12.71 -2.30
CA PRO A 81 -7.99 11.54 -3.00
C PRO A 81 -6.93 10.80 -3.82
N ILE A 82 -5.79 11.45 -4.13
CA ILE A 82 -4.79 10.92 -5.08
C ILE A 82 -4.18 9.60 -4.57
N SER A 83 -3.92 9.47 -3.28
CA SER A 83 -3.34 8.25 -2.70
C SER A 83 -4.31 7.05 -2.70
N TYR A 84 -5.60 7.28 -2.94
CA TYR A 84 -6.65 6.27 -2.96
C TYR A 84 -7.13 5.92 -4.38
N TYR A 85 -6.78 6.75 -5.37
CA TYR A 85 -7.03 6.54 -6.79
C TYR A 85 -6.03 5.55 -7.37
#